data_AF-A0A7S1Q8C7-F1
#
_entry.id   AF-A0A7S1Q8C7-F1
#
_cell.length_a   1.000
_cell.length_b   1.000
_cell.length_c   1.000
_cell.angle_alpha   90.00
_cell.angle_beta   90.00
_cell.angle_gamma   90.00
#
_symmetry.space_group_name_H-M   'P 1'
#
loop_
_entity.id
_entity.type
_entity.pdbx_description
1 polymer ?
#
loop_
_entity_poly.entity_id
_entity_poly.type
_entity_poly.pdbx_seq_one_letter_code
_entity_poly.pdbx_strand_id
1 'polypeptide(L)'
;MSRGSPTTGGSSPHVAMVVEWCVDGLCFSNDNAILDDCTVVPSDSAPKLRQLRTEQEARIRQLYGPQPLPPDALAEHLEELYKADADSLAEAAPGEPTVIDSLTDLTARIFKKEMKQRIHDWEGAFRERYGREATAQDKMRLRAIYELYKAVKTRVTEGAVHPGTQPHHSSGTATGGSHHHSTNSSAARPSGGSATPSGHSTRPGSTGSMAHPSPATESRPHSNHSSPPPHGAPSGLPSGVESVADAVAQKKTLKRLLHEFEERFKAEQGRAPTKEDRRPLQREYHRYGELKAFLAAQGIASSAPA
;
A
#
# COMPACT_ATOMS: atom_id res chain seq x y z
N MET A 1 33.41 27.84 -0.13
CA MET A 1 32.02 27.84 0.33
C MET A 1 31.25 28.83 -0.53
N SER A 2 30.35 28.36 -1.39
CA SER A 2 29.10 29.08 -1.71
C SER A 2 28.26 28.19 -2.61
N ARG A 3 27.03 27.96 -2.15
CA ARG A 3 26.06 27.02 -2.67
C ARG A 3 25.43 27.60 -3.94
N GLY A 4 25.34 26.78 -4.99
CA GLY A 4 24.50 27.07 -6.15
C GLY A 4 23.03 26.81 -5.80
N SER A 5 22.20 27.83 -5.95
CA SER A 5 20.74 27.73 -5.86
C SER A 5 20.17 27.09 -7.13
N PRO A 6 19.17 26.21 -7.04
CA PRO A 6 18.46 25.71 -8.21
C PRO A 6 17.47 26.78 -8.70
N THR A 7 17.60 27.16 -9.98
CA THR A 7 16.66 28.05 -10.66
C THR A 7 15.32 27.31 -10.85
N THR A 8 14.32 27.72 -10.10
CA THR A 8 12.91 27.48 -10.41
C THR A 8 12.61 28.11 -11.78
N GLY A 9 12.18 27.29 -12.74
CA GLY A 9 11.67 27.74 -14.03
C GLY A 9 10.35 28.47 -13.85
N GLY A 10 10.41 29.72 -13.39
CA GLY A 10 9.29 30.64 -13.43
C GLY A 10 9.12 31.14 -14.86
N SER A 11 7.97 30.86 -15.47
CA SER A 11 7.57 31.53 -16.71
C SER A 11 7.71 33.05 -16.52
N SER A 12 8.41 33.71 -17.44
CA SER A 12 8.65 35.16 -17.37
C SER A 12 7.29 35.86 -17.29
N PRO A 13 7.09 36.86 -16.39
CA PRO A 13 5.82 37.57 -16.25
C PRO A 13 5.33 38.18 -17.56
N HIS A 14 6.25 38.48 -18.48
CA HIS A 14 5.95 38.94 -19.83
C HIS A 14 5.26 37.86 -20.68
N VAL A 15 5.64 36.58 -20.53
CA VAL A 15 5.02 35.47 -21.27
C VAL A 15 3.59 35.25 -20.75
N ALA A 16 3.38 35.32 -19.43
CA ALA A 16 2.05 35.21 -18.84
C ALA A 16 1.11 36.34 -19.32
N MET A 17 1.59 37.58 -19.36
CA MET A 17 0.81 38.71 -19.88
C MET A 17 0.45 38.58 -21.36
N VAL A 18 1.39 38.09 -22.19
CA VAL A 18 1.13 37.88 -23.62
C VAL A 18 0.10 36.77 -23.83
N VAL A 19 0.15 35.70 -23.04
CA VAL A 19 -0.84 34.63 -23.09
C VAL A 19 -2.23 35.16 -22.70
N GLU A 20 -2.36 35.93 -21.62
CA GLU A 20 -3.66 36.52 -21.25
C GLU A 20 -4.21 37.46 -22.33
N TRP A 21 -3.39 38.35 -22.89
CA TRP A 21 -3.84 39.23 -23.98
C TRP A 21 -4.27 38.47 -25.23
N CYS A 22 -3.57 37.38 -25.58
CA CYS A 22 -3.98 36.52 -26.68
C CYS A 22 -5.29 35.79 -26.37
N VAL A 23 -5.47 35.29 -25.15
CA VAL A 23 -6.70 34.65 -24.69
C VAL A 23 -7.87 35.63 -24.76
N ASP A 24 -7.71 36.84 -24.23
CA ASP A 24 -8.73 37.89 -24.26
C ASP A 24 -9.09 38.30 -25.69
N GLY A 25 -8.09 38.52 -26.56
CA GLY A 25 -8.32 38.89 -27.96
C GLY A 25 -9.04 37.80 -28.78
N LEU A 26 -8.74 36.53 -28.49
CA LEU A 26 -9.40 35.37 -29.11
C LEU A 26 -10.83 35.20 -28.59
N CYS A 27 -11.07 35.41 -27.29
CA CYS A 27 -12.40 35.39 -26.69
C CYS A 27 -13.29 36.54 -27.19
N PHE A 28 -12.73 37.73 -27.42
CA PHE A 28 -13.48 38.88 -27.90
C PHE A 28 -13.98 38.74 -29.35
N SER A 29 -13.32 37.90 -30.14
CA SER A 29 -13.65 37.71 -31.55
C SER A 29 -14.90 36.83 -31.76
N ASN A 30 -15.44 36.18 -30.71
CA ASN A 30 -16.60 35.26 -30.71
C ASN A 30 -16.53 34.05 -31.68
N ASP A 31 -15.61 34.05 -32.63
CA ASP A 31 -15.46 33.03 -33.66
C ASP A 31 -14.65 31.82 -33.16
N ASN A 32 -13.92 31.97 -32.06
CA ASN A 32 -13.06 30.94 -31.51
C ASN A 32 -13.38 30.66 -30.03
N ALA A 33 -13.22 29.41 -29.63
CA ALA A 33 -13.28 28.95 -28.26
C ALA A 33 -11.96 28.27 -27.88
N ILE A 34 -11.58 28.41 -26.61
CA ILE A 34 -10.40 27.77 -26.04
C ILE A 34 -10.87 26.56 -25.23
N LEU A 35 -10.26 25.40 -25.48
CA LEU A 35 -10.51 24.15 -24.74
C LEU A 35 -9.60 24.06 -23.50
N ASP A 36 -9.88 23.10 -22.60
CA ASP A 36 -9.13 22.92 -21.35
C ASP A 36 -7.64 22.59 -21.56
N ASP A 37 -7.27 22.09 -22.74
CA ASP A 37 -5.89 21.87 -23.19
C ASP A 37 -5.27 23.08 -23.89
N CYS A 38 -5.89 24.26 -23.74
CA CYS A 38 -5.49 25.52 -24.38
C CYS A 38 -5.53 25.50 -25.93
N THR A 39 -6.19 24.49 -26.52
CA THR A 39 -6.36 24.41 -27.98
C THR A 39 -7.44 25.39 -28.43
N VAL A 40 -7.12 26.23 -29.40
CA VAL A 40 -8.05 27.18 -30.02
C VAL A 40 -8.81 26.47 -31.14
N VAL A 41 -10.13 26.47 -31.06
CA VAL A 41 -11.02 25.85 -32.06
C VAL A 41 -12.15 26.81 -32.44
N PRO A 42 -12.71 26.71 -33.66
CA PRO A 42 -13.90 27.47 -34.03
C PRO A 42 -15.04 27.25 -33.03
N SER A 43 -15.74 28.33 -32.65
CA SER A 43 -16.75 28.33 -31.58
C SER A 43 -17.94 27.42 -31.91
N ASP A 44 -18.29 27.31 -33.20
CA ASP A 44 -19.32 26.40 -33.73
C ASP A 44 -18.96 24.91 -33.56
N SER A 45 -17.67 24.60 -33.57
CA SER A 45 -17.09 23.26 -33.53
C SER A 45 -16.72 22.83 -32.12
N ALA A 46 -16.49 23.78 -31.22
CA ALA A 46 -16.16 23.56 -29.82
C ALA A 46 -17.12 22.61 -29.06
N PRO A 47 -18.45 22.77 -29.12
CA PRO A 47 -19.36 21.87 -28.40
C PRO A 47 -19.28 20.43 -28.94
N LYS A 48 -19.14 20.28 -30.26
CA LYS A 48 -19.02 18.98 -30.92
C LYS A 48 -17.70 18.29 -30.56
N LEU A 49 -16.60 19.02 -30.47
CA LEU A 49 -15.30 18.47 -30.05
C LEU A 49 -15.30 18.07 -28.57
N ARG A 50 -15.91 18.87 -27.68
CA ARG A 50 -16.10 18.50 -26.27
C ARG A 50 -16.92 17.21 -26.16
N GLN A 51 -18.04 17.13 -26.86
CA GLN A 51 -18.89 15.93 -26.89
C GLN A 51 -18.13 14.71 -27.40
N LEU A 52 -17.37 14.84 -28.49
CA LEU A 52 -16.58 13.75 -29.05
C LEU A 52 -15.50 13.26 -28.08
N ARG A 53 -14.81 14.19 -27.39
CA ARG A 53 -13.83 13.84 -26.36
C ARG A 53 -14.49 13.07 -25.22
N THR A 54 -15.61 13.56 -24.68
CA THR A 54 -16.35 12.86 -23.63
C THR A 54 -16.82 11.48 -24.09
N GLU A 55 -17.27 11.35 -25.33
CA GLU A 55 -17.70 10.05 -25.88
C GLU A 55 -16.52 9.09 -26.06
N GLN A 56 -15.37 9.57 -26.53
CA GLN A 56 -14.16 8.75 -26.63
C GLN A 56 -13.67 8.31 -25.25
N GLU A 57 -13.65 9.20 -24.28
CA GLU A 57 -13.32 8.87 -22.88
C GLU A 57 -14.29 7.83 -22.31
N ALA A 58 -15.59 8.00 -22.55
CA ALA A 58 -16.61 7.04 -22.12
C ALA A 58 -16.39 5.66 -22.78
N ARG A 59 -16.08 5.62 -24.08
CA ARG A 59 -15.77 4.37 -24.80
C ARG A 59 -14.50 3.71 -24.28
N ILE A 60 -13.44 4.49 -24.05
CA ILE A 60 -12.19 3.99 -23.48
C ILE A 60 -12.46 3.42 -22.09
N ARG A 61 -13.23 4.11 -21.25
CA ARG A 61 -13.62 3.66 -19.92
C ARG A 61 -14.46 2.38 -19.96
N GLN A 62 -15.34 2.24 -20.94
CA GLN A 62 -16.15 1.05 -21.13
C GLN A 62 -15.32 -0.16 -21.62
N LEU A 63 -14.37 0.07 -22.52
CA LEU A 63 -13.54 -1.00 -23.10
C LEU A 63 -12.40 -1.45 -22.17
N TYR A 64 -11.75 -0.50 -21.51
CA TYR A 64 -10.50 -0.73 -20.77
C TYR A 64 -10.66 -0.54 -19.25
N GLY A 65 -11.85 -0.14 -18.79
CA GLY A 65 -12.12 0.14 -17.39
C GLY A 65 -11.66 1.53 -16.94
N PRO A 66 -11.81 1.87 -15.64
CA PRO A 66 -11.27 3.10 -15.07
C PRO A 66 -9.75 3.10 -15.23
N GLN A 67 -9.22 4.05 -16.00
CA GLN A 67 -7.77 4.23 -16.11
C GLN A 67 -7.22 4.67 -14.75
N PRO A 68 -6.15 4.04 -14.24
CA PRO A 68 -5.48 4.51 -13.04
C PRO A 68 -4.95 5.93 -13.30
N LEU A 69 -5.16 6.83 -12.34
CA LEU A 69 -4.64 8.19 -12.40
C LEU A 69 -3.12 8.13 -12.65
N PRO A 70 -2.58 8.97 -13.54
CA PRO A 70 -1.14 9.00 -13.74
C PRO A 70 -0.45 9.32 -12.40
N PRO A 71 0.74 8.77 -12.15
CA PRO A 71 1.46 8.93 -10.88
C PRO A 71 1.72 10.40 -10.55
N ASP A 72 1.85 11.25 -11.57
CA ASP A 72 1.99 12.70 -11.40
C ASP A 72 0.72 13.32 -10.81
N ALA A 73 -0.44 13.07 -11.43
CA ALA A 73 -1.72 13.57 -10.96
C ALA A 73 -2.11 12.97 -9.60
N LEU A 74 -1.76 11.71 -9.35
CA LEU A 74 -1.97 11.09 -8.04
C LEU A 74 -1.10 11.75 -6.97
N ALA A 75 0.15 12.09 -7.26
CA ALA A 75 1.00 12.83 -6.33
C ALA A 75 0.45 14.23 -6.04
N GLU A 76 0.04 14.97 -7.08
CA GLU A 76 -0.56 16.31 -6.92
C GLU A 76 -1.84 16.27 -6.10
N HIS A 77 -2.71 15.31 -6.37
CA HIS A 77 -3.94 15.12 -5.60
C HIS A 77 -3.68 14.77 -4.13
N LEU A 78 -2.68 13.92 -3.87
CA LEU A 78 -2.25 13.59 -2.51
C LEU A 78 -1.64 14.79 -1.80
N GLU A 79 -0.83 15.59 -2.50
CA GLU A 79 -0.29 16.82 -1.97
C GLU A 79 -1.42 17.77 -1.60
N GLU A 80 -2.36 18.04 -2.51
CA GLU A 80 -3.50 18.93 -2.25
C GLU A 80 -4.34 18.49 -1.03
N LEU A 81 -4.67 17.20 -0.92
CA LEU A 81 -5.48 16.67 0.18
C LEU A 81 -4.81 16.81 1.54
N TYR A 82 -3.49 16.59 1.62
CA TYR A 82 -2.77 16.46 2.88
C TYR A 82 -1.80 17.61 3.15
N LYS A 83 -1.76 18.63 2.29
CA LYS A 83 -0.88 19.79 2.45
C LYS A 83 -1.11 20.50 3.78
N ALA A 84 -2.35 20.76 4.16
CA ALA A 84 -2.68 21.43 5.40
C ALA A 84 -2.18 20.64 6.64
N ASP A 85 -2.36 19.32 6.62
CA ASP A 85 -1.90 18.45 7.72
C ASP A 85 -0.36 18.38 7.77
N ALA A 86 0.29 18.35 6.61
CA ALA A 86 1.74 18.32 6.50
C ALA A 86 2.37 19.66 6.92
N ASP A 87 1.77 20.78 6.55
CA ASP A 87 2.19 22.13 6.95
C ASP A 87 1.99 22.31 8.47
N SER A 88 0.86 21.86 9.01
CA SER A 88 0.63 21.88 10.46
C SER A 88 1.63 21.01 11.23
N LEU A 89 2.08 19.90 10.64
CA LEU A 89 3.14 19.06 11.23
C LEU A 89 4.52 19.73 11.12
N ALA A 90 4.80 20.46 10.05
CA ALA A 90 6.08 21.10 9.80
C ALA A 90 6.30 22.36 10.64
N GLU A 91 5.24 23.16 10.83
CA GLU A 91 5.26 24.41 11.61
C GLU A 91 5.11 24.19 13.12
N ALA A 92 4.77 22.96 13.56
CA ALA A 92 4.62 22.65 14.98
C ALA A 92 5.93 22.88 15.75
N ALA A 93 5.90 23.84 16.67
CA ALA A 93 7.00 24.07 17.59
C ALA A 93 7.21 22.85 18.51
N PRO A 94 8.43 22.62 19.04
CA PRO A 94 8.68 21.51 19.96
C PRO A 94 7.79 21.63 21.21
N GLY A 95 6.74 20.81 21.27
CA GLY A 95 5.76 20.80 22.36
C GLY A 95 4.33 21.21 21.97
N GLU A 96 4.10 21.70 20.74
CA GLU A 96 2.74 21.94 20.26
C GLU A 96 2.06 20.66 19.75
N PRO A 97 0.78 20.42 20.11
CA PRO A 97 0.05 19.26 19.67
C PRO A 97 -0.23 19.34 18.17
N THR A 98 0.31 18.40 17.41
CA THR A 98 0.08 18.29 15.97
C THR A 98 -1.30 17.71 15.68
N VAL A 99 -1.78 17.83 14.43
CA VAL A 99 -2.99 17.14 13.96
C VAL A 99 -2.92 15.65 14.30
N ILE A 100 -1.72 15.05 14.20
CA ILE A 100 -1.49 13.64 14.49
C ILE A 100 -1.65 13.31 15.99
N ASP A 101 -1.33 14.25 16.88
CA ASP A 101 -1.47 14.07 18.34
C ASP A 101 -2.93 14.14 18.78
N SER A 102 -3.74 14.93 18.08
CA SER A 102 -5.18 15.06 18.36
C SER A 102 -6.00 13.81 18.01
N LEU A 103 -5.50 12.95 17.11
CA LEU A 103 -6.20 11.74 16.67
C LEU A 103 -6.37 10.74 17.83
N THR A 104 -7.46 10.00 17.90
CA THR A 104 -7.58 8.83 18.80
C THR A 104 -6.68 7.67 18.38
N ASP A 105 -6.35 6.72 19.26
CA ASP A 105 -5.49 5.57 18.91
C ASP A 105 -6.02 4.71 17.76
N LEU A 106 -7.35 4.62 17.64
CA LEU A 106 -8.00 3.91 16.54
C LEU A 106 -7.84 4.68 15.22
N THR A 107 -8.11 5.98 15.24
CA THR A 107 -7.98 6.83 14.04
C THR A 107 -6.53 6.95 13.60
N ALA A 108 -5.56 7.02 14.51
CA ALA A 108 -4.14 6.97 14.19
C ALA A 108 -3.74 5.65 13.50
N ARG A 109 -4.28 4.51 13.94
CA ARG A 109 -4.04 3.20 13.29
C ARG A 109 -4.66 3.14 11.89
N ILE A 110 -5.85 3.72 11.70
CA ILE A 110 -6.51 3.81 10.39
C ILE A 110 -5.70 4.72 9.47
N PHE A 111 -5.37 5.92 9.93
CA PHE A 111 -4.59 6.91 9.19
C PHE A 111 -3.22 6.37 8.76
N LYS A 112 -2.51 5.67 9.65
CA LYS A 112 -1.25 4.97 9.30
C LYS A 112 -1.41 3.97 8.15
N LYS A 113 -2.51 3.20 8.16
CA LYS A 113 -2.80 2.24 7.08
C LYS A 113 -3.13 2.96 5.79
N GLU A 114 -3.94 4.01 5.86
CA GLU A 114 -4.29 4.84 4.71
C GLU A 114 -3.05 5.46 4.07
N MET A 115 -2.18 6.10 4.86
CA MET A 115 -0.97 6.74 4.34
C MET A 115 -0.02 5.73 3.69
N LYS A 116 0.09 4.53 4.28
CA LYS A 116 0.82 3.42 3.67
C LYS A 116 0.18 2.94 2.36
N GLN A 117 -1.14 2.89 2.31
CA GLN A 117 -1.88 2.50 1.10
C GLN A 117 -1.63 3.50 -0.03
N ARG A 118 -1.73 4.81 0.24
CA ARG A 118 -1.46 5.86 -0.77
C ARG A 118 -0.04 5.78 -1.33
N ILE A 119 0.96 5.49 -0.48
CA ILE A 119 2.34 5.26 -0.92
C ILE A 119 2.41 4.07 -1.89
N HIS A 120 1.74 2.95 -1.57
CA HIS A 120 1.73 1.78 -2.44
C HIS A 120 0.96 2.00 -3.74
N ASP A 121 -0.17 2.69 -3.69
CA ASP A 121 -0.97 3.00 -4.88
C ASP A 121 -0.17 3.87 -5.85
N TRP A 122 0.54 4.87 -5.33
CA TRP A 122 1.43 5.71 -6.12
C TRP A 122 2.64 4.94 -6.66
N GLU A 123 3.31 4.14 -5.83
CA GLU A 123 4.43 3.30 -6.30
C GLU A 123 3.97 2.29 -7.36
N GLY A 124 2.74 1.79 -7.27
CA GLY A 124 2.10 0.92 -8.25
C GLY A 124 1.87 1.63 -9.58
N ALA A 125 1.19 2.78 -9.56
CA ALA A 125 0.97 3.61 -10.74
C ALA A 125 2.29 4.07 -11.38
N PHE A 126 3.30 4.36 -10.57
CA PHE A 126 4.63 4.73 -11.02
C PHE A 126 5.32 3.57 -11.75
N ARG A 127 5.28 2.36 -11.18
CA ARG A 127 5.87 1.16 -11.79
C ARG A 127 5.18 0.80 -13.10
N GLU A 128 3.85 0.91 -13.15
CA GLU A 128 3.06 0.63 -14.34
C GLU A 128 3.39 1.58 -15.49
N ARG A 129 3.53 2.89 -15.20
CA ARG A 129 3.78 3.89 -16.23
C ARG A 129 5.22 3.97 -16.72
N TYR A 130 6.19 3.88 -15.81
CA TYR A 130 7.61 4.06 -16.15
C TYR A 130 8.39 2.75 -16.27
N GLY A 131 7.79 1.62 -15.89
CA GLY A 131 8.47 0.31 -15.93
C GLY A 131 9.67 0.20 -14.99
N ARG A 132 9.89 1.17 -14.10
CA ARG A 132 11.03 1.26 -13.18
C ARG A 132 10.56 1.56 -11.76
N GLU A 133 11.42 1.29 -10.79
CA GLU A 133 11.15 1.68 -9.40
C GLU A 133 11.37 3.18 -9.19
N ALA A 134 10.58 3.77 -8.28
CA ALA A 134 10.67 5.18 -7.94
C ALA A 134 12.01 5.49 -7.27
N THR A 135 12.74 6.45 -7.82
CA THR A 135 14.00 6.95 -7.25
C THR A 135 13.72 7.88 -6.07
N ALA A 136 14.77 8.29 -5.36
CA ALA A 136 14.64 9.27 -4.28
C ALA A 136 14.04 10.60 -4.76
N GLN A 137 14.36 11.04 -5.99
CA GLN A 137 13.81 12.25 -6.58
C GLN A 137 12.31 12.09 -6.89
N ASP A 138 11.91 10.94 -7.45
CA ASP A 138 10.50 10.66 -7.74
C ASP A 138 9.67 10.66 -6.44
N LYS A 139 10.23 10.08 -5.36
CA LYS A 139 9.62 10.05 -4.02
C LYS A 139 9.52 11.42 -3.35
N MET A 140 10.25 12.44 -3.81
CA MET A 140 10.10 13.80 -3.27
C MET A 140 8.69 14.34 -3.49
N ARG A 141 7.99 13.90 -4.54
CA ARG A 141 6.60 14.29 -4.79
C ARG A 141 5.61 13.72 -3.77
N LEU A 142 6.02 12.71 -3.00
CA LEU A 142 5.25 12.13 -1.90
C LEU A 142 5.76 12.58 -0.53
N ARG A 143 6.61 13.60 -0.44
CA ARG A 143 7.25 13.99 0.81
C ARG A 143 6.24 14.22 1.94
N ALA A 144 5.17 14.98 1.68
CA ALA A 144 4.11 15.24 2.67
C ALA A 144 3.52 13.94 3.25
N ILE A 145 3.22 12.97 2.38
CA ILE A 145 2.65 11.67 2.74
C ILE A 145 3.63 10.83 3.56
N TYR A 146 4.93 10.85 3.20
CA TYR A 146 5.96 10.13 3.96
C TYR A 146 6.18 10.73 5.35
N GLU A 147 6.17 12.06 5.49
CA GLU A 147 6.30 12.73 6.79
C GLU A 147 5.10 12.42 7.70
N LEU A 148 3.87 12.53 7.16
CA LEU A 148 2.65 12.17 7.88
C LEU A 148 2.65 10.69 8.31
N TYR A 149 3.03 9.78 7.41
CA TYR A 149 3.17 8.37 7.72
C TYR A 149 4.20 8.13 8.83
N LYS A 150 5.34 8.81 8.78
CA LYS A 150 6.40 8.68 9.77
C LYS A 150 5.91 9.14 11.13
N ALA A 151 5.32 10.33 11.23
CA ALA A 151 4.82 10.90 12.48
C ALA A 151 3.72 10.02 13.12
N VAL A 152 2.73 9.58 12.35
CA VAL A 152 1.69 8.66 12.89
C VAL A 152 2.27 7.29 13.25
N LYS A 153 3.30 6.82 12.53
CA LYS A 153 3.98 5.58 12.86
C LYS A 153 4.74 5.68 14.18
N THR A 154 5.47 6.76 14.44
CA THR A 154 6.15 6.98 15.73
C THR A 154 5.13 6.98 16.85
N ARG A 155 4.06 7.77 16.72
CA ARG A 155 3.00 7.84 17.73
C ARG A 155 2.37 6.48 18.05
N VAL A 156 1.97 5.73 17.03
CA VAL A 156 1.36 4.39 17.21
C VAL A 156 2.35 3.39 17.81
N THR A 157 3.65 3.56 17.57
CA THR A 157 4.69 2.65 18.09
C THR A 157 5.06 3.01 19.54
N GLU A 158 5.17 4.29 19.86
CA GLU A 158 5.45 4.80 21.20
C GLU A 158 4.27 4.57 22.16
N GLY A 159 3.03 4.76 21.69
CA GLY A 159 1.82 4.43 22.45
C GLY A 159 1.66 2.93 22.74
N ALA A 160 2.39 2.05 22.04
CA ALA A 160 2.39 0.61 22.30
C ALA A 160 3.41 0.17 23.37
N VAL A 161 4.29 1.06 23.85
CA VAL A 161 5.42 0.71 24.75
C VAL A 161 5.11 0.90 26.24
N HIS A 162 3.94 1.42 26.66
CA HIS A 162 3.60 1.45 28.09
C HIS A 162 2.11 1.21 28.41
N PRO A 163 1.83 0.23 29.27
CA PRO A 163 1.21 0.53 30.56
C PRO A 163 2.12 0.06 31.70
N GLY A 164 2.46 0.97 32.62
CA GLY A 164 3.01 0.63 33.92
C GLY A 164 4.54 0.55 33.99
N THR A 165 5.19 1.68 34.27
CA THR A 165 6.14 1.78 35.39
C THR A 165 6.18 3.23 35.82
N GLN A 166 5.58 3.49 36.96
CA GLN A 166 5.71 4.73 37.71
C GLN A 166 7.20 4.93 38.06
N PRO A 167 7.85 6.06 37.72
CA PRO A 167 9.14 6.38 38.31
C PRO A 167 8.88 6.86 39.74
N HIS A 168 9.11 5.95 40.70
CA HIS A 168 9.27 6.37 42.08
C HIS A 168 10.51 7.27 42.18
N HIS A 169 10.24 8.49 42.63
CA HIS A 169 11.14 9.40 43.30
C HIS A 169 12.12 8.65 44.22
N SER A 170 13.42 8.80 43.98
CA SER A 170 14.44 8.68 45.02
C SER A 170 15.64 9.54 44.63
N SER A 171 15.64 10.72 45.24
CA SER A 171 16.76 11.63 45.38
C SER A 171 17.90 10.96 46.13
N GLY A 172 19.10 10.99 45.55
CA GLY A 172 20.33 10.52 46.18
C GLY A 172 21.54 11.15 45.50
N THR A 173 22.28 11.92 46.27
CA THR A 173 23.26 12.94 45.89
C THR A 173 24.62 12.41 45.41
N ALA A 174 25.32 13.30 44.70
CA ALA A 174 26.65 13.19 44.12
C ALA A 174 27.78 12.65 45.01
N THR A 175 28.78 12.05 44.37
CA THR A 175 30.26 12.30 44.46
C THR A 175 30.95 11.13 43.73
N GLY A 176 31.75 11.34 42.68
CA GLY A 176 33.10 11.87 42.74
C GLY A 176 34.09 10.72 42.49
N GLY A 177 34.86 10.75 41.39
CA GLY A 177 35.89 9.72 41.15
C GLY A 177 36.30 9.54 39.70
N SER A 178 37.01 10.54 39.17
CA SER A 178 37.98 10.32 38.08
C SER A 178 39.00 9.25 38.53
N HIS A 179 39.47 8.37 37.65
CA HIS A 179 40.88 8.35 37.26
C HIS A 179 41.24 7.23 36.25
N HIS A 180 41.69 7.66 35.07
CA HIS A 180 42.93 7.26 34.37
C HIS A 180 43.03 6.05 33.39
N HIS A 181 43.68 6.42 32.29
CA HIS A 181 44.25 5.77 31.11
C HIS A 181 44.92 4.39 31.25
N SER A 182 44.93 3.61 30.16
CA SER A 182 46.17 3.06 29.60
C SER A 182 45.98 2.50 28.19
N THR A 183 46.82 3.03 27.30
CA THR A 183 47.15 2.61 25.94
C THR A 183 48.06 1.38 25.97
N ASN A 184 47.91 0.42 25.05
CA ASN A 184 49.07 -0.03 24.27
C ASN A 184 48.66 -0.75 22.98
N SER A 185 49.55 -0.65 22.01
CA SER A 185 49.35 -0.83 20.58
C SER A 185 49.91 -2.17 20.04
N SER A 186 49.43 -2.52 18.85
CA SER A 186 50.19 -3.11 17.71
C SER A 186 50.59 -4.59 17.66
N ALA A 187 50.25 -5.19 16.50
CA ALA A 187 51.07 -5.99 15.56
C ALA A 187 50.36 -7.30 15.17
N ALA A 188 49.84 -7.45 13.94
CA ALA A 188 50.50 -7.80 12.68
C ALA A 188 50.32 -9.32 12.33
N ARG A 189 49.96 -9.58 11.06
CA ARG A 189 49.59 -10.86 10.39
C ARG A 189 50.86 -11.72 10.07
N PRO A 190 50.91 -12.74 9.16
CA PRO A 190 49.89 -13.51 8.38
C PRO A 190 50.17 -15.04 8.18
N SER A 191 49.32 -15.69 7.33
CA SER A 191 49.56 -16.87 6.43
C SER A 191 49.72 -18.26 7.08
N GLY A 192 49.27 -19.40 6.52
CA GLY A 192 48.66 -19.82 5.25
C GLY A 192 48.56 -21.37 5.24
N GLY A 193 47.84 -21.99 4.30
CA GLY A 193 47.88 -23.45 4.11
C GLY A 193 46.71 -24.04 3.32
N SER A 194 46.96 -24.37 2.05
CA SER A 194 46.08 -25.04 1.08
C SER A 194 46.40 -26.55 1.01
N ALA A 195 45.40 -27.41 0.74
CA ALA A 195 45.51 -28.53 -0.23
C ALA A 195 44.25 -29.44 -0.25
N THR A 196 43.64 -29.56 -1.43
CA THR A 196 42.89 -30.73 -2.01
C THR A 196 43.90 -31.84 -2.42
N PRO A 197 43.58 -33.08 -2.92
CA PRO A 197 42.41 -33.45 -3.77
C PRO A 197 41.86 -34.91 -3.78
N SER A 198 40.73 -35.06 -4.51
CA SER A 198 40.24 -36.14 -5.41
C SER A 198 40.18 -37.65 -5.04
N GLY A 199 39.05 -38.28 -5.43
CA GLY A 199 39.03 -39.60 -6.10
C GLY A 199 37.79 -40.51 -5.95
N HIS A 200 37.03 -40.70 -7.07
CA HIS A 200 36.37 -41.94 -7.61
C HIS A 200 35.52 -42.88 -6.70
N SER A 201 34.52 -43.69 -7.10
CA SER A 201 33.75 -44.00 -8.33
C SER A 201 32.62 -45.02 -7.98
N THR A 202 31.51 -45.02 -8.74
CA THR A 202 30.71 -46.18 -9.23
C THR A 202 29.88 -47.12 -8.29
N ARG A 203 28.53 -46.92 -8.30
CA ARG A 203 27.41 -47.85 -8.67
C ARG A 203 27.22 -49.22 -7.89
N PRO A 204 26.18 -50.04 -8.18
CA PRO A 204 24.85 -50.10 -7.53
C PRO A 204 24.46 -51.47 -6.89
N GLY A 205 23.27 -51.53 -6.27
CA GLY A 205 22.37 -52.69 -6.42
C GLY A 205 21.75 -53.33 -5.17
N SER A 206 20.48 -53.69 -5.32
CA SER A 206 19.83 -54.92 -4.83
C SER A 206 18.93 -54.90 -3.57
N THR A 207 17.62 -54.95 -3.87
CA THR A 207 16.62 -55.97 -3.44
C THR A 207 16.30 -56.24 -1.97
N GLY A 208 14.98 -56.30 -1.71
CA GLY A 208 14.33 -57.12 -0.68
C GLY A 208 14.07 -56.35 0.62
N SER A 209 12.98 -56.55 1.37
CA SER A 209 11.89 -57.50 1.28
C SER A 209 10.83 -57.10 2.34
N MET A 210 9.56 -57.35 2.01
CA MET A 210 8.41 -57.70 2.86
C MET A 210 8.17 -57.06 4.24
N ALA A 211 7.05 -56.32 4.28
CA ALA A 211 5.83 -56.60 5.03
C ALA A 211 5.90 -57.02 6.51
N HIS A 212 5.22 -56.26 7.38
CA HIS A 212 4.40 -56.78 8.48
C HIS A 212 3.20 -55.83 8.74
N PRO A 213 2.08 -56.32 9.30
CA PRO A 213 0.74 -55.74 9.17
C PRO A 213 0.29 -54.88 10.37
N SER A 214 -0.79 -54.11 10.14
CA SER A 214 -1.54 -53.27 11.08
C SER A 214 -1.94 -53.98 12.39
N PRO A 215 -2.29 -53.21 13.44
CA PRO A 215 -3.73 -53.02 13.68
C PRO A 215 -4.14 -51.60 14.08
N ALA A 216 -5.44 -51.36 13.90
CA ALA A 216 -6.15 -50.12 14.15
C ALA A 216 -5.95 -49.55 15.57
N THR A 217 -5.84 -48.23 15.65
CA THR A 217 -6.36 -47.46 16.79
C THR A 217 -6.89 -46.13 16.28
N GLU A 218 -8.21 -46.05 16.32
CA GLU A 218 -9.02 -44.85 16.33
C GLU A 218 -8.48 -43.84 17.34
N SER A 219 -8.05 -42.67 16.87
CA SER A 219 -7.78 -41.50 17.70
C SER A 219 -7.80 -40.25 16.82
N ARG A 220 -8.92 -39.53 16.91
CA ARG A 220 -9.19 -38.22 16.29
C ARG A 220 -8.03 -37.26 16.60
N PRO A 221 -7.44 -36.54 15.62
CA PRO A 221 -6.67 -35.36 15.94
C PRO A 221 -7.64 -34.18 16.07
N HIS A 222 -7.80 -33.75 17.31
CA HIS A 222 -8.37 -32.47 17.71
C HIS A 222 -7.72 -31.37 16.89
N SER A 223 -8.46 -30.85 15.90
CA SER A 223 -8.01 -29.71 15.12
C SER A 223 -8.19 -28.44 15.96
N ASN A 224 -7.19 -28.13 16.77
CA ASN A 224 -6.95 -26.78 17.26
C ASN A 224 -6.55 -25.91 16.05
N HIS A 225 -7.52 -25.26 15.44
CA HIS A 225 -7.29 -24.05 14.65
C HIS A 225 -7.99 -22.92 15.37
N SER A 226 -7.21 -22.23 16.20
CA SER A 226 -7.52 -20.92 16.72
C SER A 226 -8.02 -20.02 15.60
N SER A 227 -9.22 -19.48 15.81
CA SER A 227 -9.75 -18.31 15.13
C SER A 227 -8.67 -17.22 15.03
N PRO A 228 -8.40 -16.66 13.84
CA PRO A 228 -7.70 -15.39 13.77
C PRO A 228 -8.63 -14.27 14.30
N PRO A 229 -8.08 -13.24 14.97
CA PRO A 229 -8.85 -12.21 15.65
C PRO A 229 -9.67 -11.37 14.65
N PRO A 230 -10.82 -10.82 15.07
CA PRO A 230 -11.62 -9.95 14.22
C PRO A 230 -10.85 -8.63 14.02
N HIS A 231 -10.28 -8.45 12.83
CA HIS A 231 -9.87 -7.14 12.37
C HIS A 231 -11.11 -6.23 12.35
N GLY A 232 -11.03 -5.10 13.06
CA GLY A 232 -12.11 -4.13 13.20
C GLY A 232 -12.80 -3.81 11.87
N ALA A 233 -14.12 -3.93 11.87
CA ALA A 233 -14.96 -3.82 10.70
C ALA A 233 -14.95 -2.40 10.12
N PRO A 234 -14.80 -2.22 8.79
CA PRO A 234 -15.23 -1.00 8.15
C PRO A 234 -16.76 -0.96 8.22
N SER A 235 -17.30 0.06 8.90
CA SER A 235 -18.75 0.29 9.00
C SER A 235 -19.37 0.84 7.70
N GLY A 236 -18.67 0.68 6.56
CA GLY A 236 -19.07 1.14 5.23
C GLY A 236 -19.36 -0.02 4.29
N LEU A 237 -20.22 0.22 3.30
CA LEU A 237 -20.51 -0.73 2.22
C LEU A 237 -19.19 -1.12 1.51
N PRO A 238 -18.91 -2.43 1.30
CA PRO A 238 -17.78 -2.84 0.49
C PRO A 238 -17.84 -2.19 -0.91
N SER A 239 -16.72 -1.76 -1.45
CA SER A 239 -16.66 -1.07 -2.76
C SER A 239 -17.41 -1.88 -3.83
N GLY A 240 -18.42 -1.30 -4.49
CA GLY A 240 -19.22 -1.97 -5.52
C GLY A 240 -20.36 -2.89 -5.02
N VAL A 241 -20.81 -2.76 -3.77
CA VAL A 241 -22.13 -3.24 -3.36
C VAL A 241 -23.04 -2.06 -3.05
N GLU A 242 -24.18 -1.99 -3.73
CA GLU A 242 -25.16 -0.92 -3.56
C GLU A 242 -26.19 -1.26 -2.48
N SER A 243 -26.40 -2.55 -2.22
CA SER A 243 -27.27 -3.04 -1.15
C SER A 243 -26.71 -4.29 -0.44
N VAL A 244 -27.32 -4.59 0.72
CA VAL A 244 -27.08 -5.83 1.45
C VAL A 244 -27.45 -7.08 0.63
N ALA A 245 -28.49 -6.99 -0.21
CA ALA A 245 -28.89 -8.07 -1.10
C ALA A 245 -27.81 -8.36 -2.15
N ASP A 246 -27.17 -7.31 -2.69
CA ASP A 246 -26.06 -7.44 -3.62
C ASP A 246 -24.83 -8.07 -2.95
N ALA A 247 -24.55 -7.71 -1.70
CA ALA A 247 -23.48 -8.32 -0.92
C ALA A 247 -23.71 -9.83 -0.72
N VAL A 248 -24.95 -10.27 -0.48
CA VAL A 248 -25.32 -11.69 -0.40
C VAL A 248 -25.15 -12.39 -1.74
N ALA A 249 -25.64 -11.78 -2.83
CA ALA A 249 -25.53 -12.35 -4.18
C ALA A 249 -24.07 -12.50 -4.62
N GLN A 250 -23.25 -11.45 -4.45
CA GLN A 250 -21.82 -11.47 -4.74
C GLN A 250 -21.09 -12.53 -3.90
N LYS A 251 -21.37 -12.62 -2.59
CA LYS A 251 -20.79 -13.66 -1.72
C LYS A 251 -21.14 -15.07 -2.20
N LYS A 252 -22.39 -15.30 -2.63
CA LYS A 252 -22.82 -16.61 -3.16
C LYS A 252 -22.09 -16.96 -4.45
N THR A 253 -21.93 -16.00 -5.35
CA THR A 253 -21.18 -16.19 -6.60
C THR A 253 -19.70 -16.48 -6.34
N LEU A 254 -19.05 -15.70 -5.48
CA LEU A 254 -17.65 -15.94 -5.10
C LEU A 254 -17.47 -17.28 -4.40
N LYS A 255 -18.41 -17.69 -3.52
CA LYS A 255 -18.37 -19.01 -2.89
C LYS A 255 -18.37 -20.13 -3.94
N ARG A 256 -19.21 -20.04 -4.97
CA ARG A 256 -19.26 -21.03 -6.06
C ARG A 256 -17.97 -21.04 -6.87
N LEU A 257 -17.48 -19.87 -7.28
CA LEU A 257 -16.25 -19.74 -8.07
C LEU A 257 -15.04 -20.32 -7.33
N LEU A 258 -14.87 -19.96 -6.06
CA LEU A 258 -13.78 -20.47 -5.24
C LEU A 258 -13.89 -21.98 -5.01
N HIS A 259 -15.11 -22.50 -4.80
CA HIS A 259 -15.33 -23.93 -4.65
C HIS A 259 -15.03 -24.70 -5.93
N GLU A 260 -15.50 -24.22 -7.08
CA GLU A 260 -15.25 -24.83 -8.38
C GLU A 260 -13.76 -24.87 -8.72
N PHE A 261 -13.02 -23.81 -8.35
CA PHE A 261 -11.56 -23.81 -8.43
C PHE A 261 -10.92 -24.85 -7.52
N GLU A 262 -11.32 -24.90 -6.24
CA GLU A 262 -10.77 -25.87 -5.27
C GLU A 262 -11.05 -27.31 -5.69
N GLU A 263 -12.23 -27.59 -6.23
CA GLU A 263 -12.60 -28.91 -6.75
C GLU A 263 -11.82 -29.29 -8.00
N ARG A 264 -11.73 -28.40 -9.00
CA ARG A 264 -10.92 -28.64 -10.21
C ARG A 264 -9.46 -28.86 -9.87
N PHE A 265 -8.90 -28.01 -9.02
CA PHE A 265 -7.52 -28.14 -8.57
C PHE A 265 -7.26 -29.46 -7.84
N LYS A 266 -8.19 -29.87 -6.97
CA LYS A 266 -8.08 -31.15 -6.27
C LYS A 266 -8.21 -32.34 -7.21
N ALA A 267 -9.08 -32.26 -8.22
CA ALA A 267 -9.23 -33.30 -9.24
C ALA A 267 -7.97 -33.45 -10.11
N GLU A 268 -7.34 -32.34 -10.48
CA GLU A 268 -6.15 -32.33 -11.33
C GLU A 268 -4.85 -32.65 -10.57
N GLN A 269 -4.65 -32.08 -9.37
CA GLN A 269 -3.40 -32.22 -8.61
C GLN A 269 -3.46 -33.27 -7.50
N GLY A 270 -4.62 -33.86 -7.22
CA GLY A 270 -4.80 -34.86 -6.15
C GLY A 270 -4.62 -34.31 -4.73
N ARG A 271 -4.47 -32.98 -4.56
CA ARG A 271 -4.25 -32.30 -3.28
C ARG A 271 -5.05 -31.01 -3.20
N ALA A 272 -5.27 -30.50 -1.99
CA ALA A 272 -5.92 -29.20 -1.80
C ALA A 272 -5.00 -28.04 -2.24
N PRO A 273 -5.56 -26.91 -2.73
CA PRO A 273 -4.78 -25.72 -3.07
C PRO A 273 -4.06 -25.11 -1.86
N THR A 274 -2.76 -24.95 -1.97
CA THR A 274 -1.91 -24.23 -1.00
C THR A 274 -2.01 -22.72 -1.18
N LYS A 275 -1.32 -21.95 -0.33
CA LYS A 275 -1.32 -20.48 -0.40
C LYS A 275 -0.80 -19.96 -1.74
N GLU A 276 0.19 -20.63 -2.35
CA GLU A 276 0.73 -20.25 -3.65
C GLU A 276 -0.24 -20.57 -4.78
N ASP A 277 -0.91 -21.72 -4.72
CA ASP A 277 -1.89 -22.15 -5.72
C ASP A 277 -3.12 -21.22 -5.75
N ARG A 278 -3.44 -20.57 -4.62
CA ARG A 278 -4.54 -19.59 -4.50
C ARG A 278 -4.17 -18.20 -5.01
N ARG A 279 -2.91 -17.92 -5.34
CA ARG A 279 -2.46 -16.61 -5.84
C ARG A 279 -3.27 -16.10 -7.03
N PRO A 280 -3.65 -16.93 -8.03
CA PRO A 280 -4.45 -16.47 -9.17
C PRO A 280 -5.83 -15.94 -8.77
N LEU A 281 -6.38 -16.41 -7.64
CA LEU A 281 -7.69 -16.02 -7.12
C LEU A 281 -7.61 -15.22 -5.82
N GLN A 282 -6.44 -14.64 -5.52
CA GLN A 282 -6.20 -14.00 -4.23
C GLN A 282 -7.17 -12.83 -3.97
N ARG A 283 -7.54 -12.09 -5.03
CA ARG A 283 -8.51 -10.98 -4.93
C ARG A 283 -9.90 -11.50 -4.59
N GLU A 284 -10.32 -12.59 -5.22
CA GLU A 284 -11.62 -13.24 -5.06
C GLU A 284 -11.74 -13.83 -3.65
N TYR A 285 -10.68 -14.46 -3.14
CA TYR A 285 -10.60 -14.91 -1.74
C TYR A 285 -10.70 -13.73 -0.76
N HIS A 286 -9.98 -12.63 -1.03
CA HIS A 286 -10.03 -11.44 -0.17
C HIS A 286 -11.43 -10.84 -0.15
N ARG A 287 -12.02 -10.65 -1.33
CA ARG A 287 -13.36 -10.09 -1.51
C ARG A 287 -14.45 -10.94 -0.87
N TYR A 288 -14.35 -12.27 -0.97
CA TYR A 288 -15.25 -13.19 -0.26
C TYR A 288 -15.14 -13.00 1.27
N GLY A 289 -13.93 -12.83 1.79
CA GLY A 289 -13.66 -12.54 3.20
C GLY A 289 -14.28 -11.23 3.66
N GLU A 290 -14.12 -10.16 2.89
CA GLU A 290 -14.73 -8.85 3.15
C GLU A 290 -16.26 -8.93 3.20
N LEU A 291 -16.89 -9.54 2.19
CA LEU A 291 -18.34 -9.70 2.15
C LEU A 291 -18.86 -10.59 3.29
N LYS A 292 -18.11 -11.63 3.66
CA LYS A 292 -18.46 -12.48 4.80
C LYS A 292 -18.40 -11.69 6.11
N ALA A 293 -17.38 -10.86 6.32
CA ALA A 293 -17.23 -10.00 7.49
C ALA A 293 -18.30 -8.90 7.54
N PHE A 294 -18.58 -8.26 6.40
CA PHE A 294 -19.63 -7.25 6.27
C PHE A 294 -21.01 -7.81 6.63
N LEU A 295 -21.39 -8.96 6.06
CA LEU A 295 -22.69 -9.59 6.36
C LEU A 295 -22.78 -10.07 7.82
N ALA A 296 -21.67 -10.54 8.41
CA ALA A 296 -21.63 -10.89 9.82
C ALA A 296 -21.82 -9.66 10.72
N ALA A 297 -21.22 -8.52 10.36
CA ALA A 297 -21.40 -7.25 11.06
C ALA A 297 -22.84 -6.72 10.96
N GLN A 298 -23.53 -6.98 9.85
CA GLN A 298 -24.95 -6.64 9.64
C GLN A 298 -25.93 -7.58 10.35
N GLY A 299 -25.46 -8.55 11.14
CA GLY A 299 -26.32 -9.55 11.79
C GLY A 299 -26.95 -10.57 10.84
N ILE A 300 -26.55 -10.54 9.57
CA ILE A 300 -26.99 -11.51 8.55
C ILE A 300 -26.01 -12.67 8.61
N ALA A 301 -26.14 -13.44 9.69
CA ALA A 301 -25.46 -14.71 9.82
C ALA A 301 -25.82 -15.56 8.60
N SER A 302 -24.79 -16.06 7.91
CA SER A 302 -24.96 -16.94 6.76
C SER A 302 -25.78 -18.14 7.22
N SER A 303 -27.06 -18.19 6.86
CA SER A 303 -27.86 -19.40 7.02
C SER A 303 -27.19 -20.48 6.18
N ALA A 304 -26.80 -21.55 6.84
CA ALA A 304 -26.45 -22.79 6.20
C ALA A 304 -27.76 -23.39 5.64
N PRO A 305 -27.83 -23.76 4.35
CA PRO A 305 -28.75 -24.80 3.95
C PRO A 305 -28.08 -26.16 4.20
N ALA A 306 -28.90 -27.07 4.74
CA ALA A 306 -28.67 -28.50 4.88
C ALA A 306 -28.38 -29.18 3.54
#